data_AF-A0A9D4KY81-F1
#
_entry.id   AF-A0A9D4KY81-F1
#
_cell.length_a   1.000
_cell.length_b   1.000
_cell.length_c   1.000
_cell.angle_alpha   90.00
_cell.angle_beta   90.00
_cell.angle_gamma   90.00
#
_symmetry.space_group_name_H-M   'P 1'
#
loop_
_entity.id
_entity.type
_entity.pdbx_description
1 polymer ?
#
loop_
_entity_poly.entity_id
_entity_poly.type
_entity_poly.pdbx_seq_one_letter_code
_entity_poly.pdbx_strand_id
1 'polypeptide(L)'
;MWRLKLVCPHADCNKRELISAGIHQKVRQVVDVSGFYNMASEYLQCTDCDRKVISWSHDILSQLDVGHRVQFPCILTAMLACDMQVILLLRNRGLGNSSSKIQKKLEEQHSEAHLKKQLHYLNDCKGFSDAMKTGLVVNIAF
;
A
#
# COMPACT_ATOMS: atom_id res chain seq x y z
N MET A 1 -2.20 9.78 -17.70
CA MET A 1 -1.24 9.95 -16.58
C MET A 1 -0.77 11.40 -16.58
N TRP A 2 -0.70 12.07 -15.43
CA TRP A 2 -0.49 13.52 -15.35
C TRP A 2 0.81 13.91 -16.05
N ARG A 3 0.76 14.84 -17.01
CA ARG A 3 1.94 15.29 -17.79
C ARG A 3 2.81 16.21 -16.94
N LEU A 4 3.24 15.72 -15.78
CA LEU A 4 4.02 16.47 -14.79
C LEU A 4 5.50 16.29 -15.10
N LYS A 5 6.22 17.41 -15.06
CA LYS A 5 7.69 17.42 -15.17
C LYS A 5 8.29 17.34 -13.78
N LEU A 6 8.82 16.18 -13.44
CA LEU A 6 9.55 15.95 -12.20
C LEU A 6 11.04 16.25 -12.40
N VAL A 7 11.67 16.84 -11.40
CA VAL A 7 13.08 17.21 -11.42
C VAL A 7 13.87 16.42 -10.37
N CYS A 8 15.15 16.22 -10.65
CA CYS A 8 16.07 15.53 -9.77
C CYS A 8 16.17 16.25 -8.42
N PRO A 9 15.95 15.55 -7.28
CA PRO A 9 15.98 16.16 -5.96
C PRO A 9 17.39 16.34 -5.40
N HIS A 10 18.41 15.72 -6.00
CA HIS A 10 19.79 15.81 -5.52
C HIS A 10 20.35 17.24 -5.73
N ALA A 11 20.88 17.86 -4.67
CA ALA A 11 21.29 19.26 -4.66
C ALA A 11 22.44 19.60 -5.64
N ASP A 12 23.29 18.62 -5.93
CA ASP A 12 24.41 18.69 -6.89
C ASP A 12 23.94 18.51 -8.35
N CYS A 13 22.69 18.08 -8.56
CA CYS A 13 22.09 17.96 -9.87
C CYS A 13 21.21 19.19 -10.12
N ASN A 14 21.45 19.92 -11.21
CA ASN A 14 20.81 21.20 -11.55
C ASN A 14 19.31 21.07 -11.90
N LYS A 15 18.50 20.41 -11.06
CA LYS A 15 17.06 20.14 -11.23
C LYS A 15 16.72 19.60 -12.62
N ARG A 16 17.57 18.68 -13.12
CA ARG A 16 17.36 18.02 -14.41
C ARG A 16 16.14 17.11 -14.36
N GLU A 17 15.51 16.95 -15.51
CA GLU A 17 14.26 16.18 -15.64
C GLU A 17 14.48 14.71 -15.31
N LEU A 18 13.47 14.11 -14.69
CA LEU A 18 13.40 12.70 -14.39
C LEU A 18 12.57 11.97 -15.44
N ILE A 19 13.04 10.80 -15.86
CA ILE A 19 12.33 9.88 -16.75
C ILE A 19 11.94 8.60 -16.02
N SER A 20 10.90 7.90 -16.48
CA SER A 20 10.53 6.61 -15.89
C SER A 20 11.62 5.56 -16.16
N ALA A 21 11.93 4.77 -15.14
CA ALA A 21 12.99 3.75 -15.15
C ALA A 21 12.49 2.37 -14.68
N GLY A 22 11.19 2.13 -14.83
CA GLY A 22 10.54 0.85 -14.52
C GLY A 22 10.09 0.70 -13.07
N ILE A 23 9.50 -0.46 -12.75
CA ILE A 23 8.92 -0.72 -11.43
C ILE A 23 10.02 -1.00 -10.40
N HIS A 24 9.85 -0.44 -9.20
CA HIS A 24 10.68 -0.71 -8.04
C HIS A 24 10.59 -2.18 -7.65
N GLN A 25 11.74 -2.82 -7.43
CA GLN A 25 11.82 -4.27 -7.20
C GLN A 25 11.07 -4.74 -5.93
N LYS A 26 10.91 -3.85 -4.95
CA LYS A 26 10.19 -4.15 -3.71
C LYS A 26 8.79 -3.54 -3.75
N VAL A 27 7.80 -4.40 -3.58
CA VAL A 27 6.44 -4.04 -3.22
C VAL A 27 6.36 -3.83 -1.71
N ARG A 28 5.59 -2.84 -1.27
CA ARG A 28 5.44 -2.47 0.14
C ARG A 28 4.06 -2.86 0.62
N GLN A 29 3.98 -3.61 1.71
CA GLN A 29 2.71 -3.87 2.36
C GLN A 29 2.35 -2.65 3.21
N VAL A 30 1.22 -2.03 2.89
CA VAL A 30 0.67 -0.87 3.58
C VAL A 30 -0.37 -1.34 4.57
N VAL A 31 -0.21 -0.96 5.84
CA VAL A 31 -1.23 -1.19 6.86
C VAL A 31 -2.37 -0.20 6.68
N ASP A 32 -3.58 -0.73 6.58
CA ASP A 32 -4.84 0.02 6.47
C ASP A 32 -5.78 -0.31 7.64
N VAL A 33 -6.83 0.48 7.81
CA VAL A 33 -7.91 0.24 8.78
C VAL A 33 -8.55 -1.13 8.57
N SER A 34 -8.71 -1.59 7.33
CA SER A 34 -9.43 -2.84 7.02
C SER A 34 -8.52 -4.06 6.81
N GLY A 35 -7.21 -3.88 6.91
CA GLY A 35 -6.23 -4.94 6.71
C GLY A 35 -4.92 -4.39 6.17
N PHE A 36 -4.54 -4.89 4.99
CA PHE A 36 -3.34 -4.46 4.30
C PHE A 36 -3.51 -4.56 2.79
N TYR A 37 -2.77 -3.73 2.06
CA TYR A 37 -2.65 -3.80 0.61
C TYR A 37 -1.19 -3.66 0.18
N ASN A 38 -0.91 -4.14 -1.03
CA ASN A 38 0.42 -4.09 -1.62
C ASN A 38 0.56 -2.87 -2.51
N MET A 39 1.60 -2.07 -2.28
CA MET A 39 1.90 -0.89 -3.06
C MET A 39 3.21 -1.06 -3.85
N ALA A 40 3.10 -0.95 -5.17
CA ALA A 40 4.23 -0.87 -6.08
C ALA A 40 4.55 0.60 -6.37
N SER A 41 5.83 0.92 -6.50
CA SER A 41 6.31 2.24 -6.91
C SER A 41 7.17 2.09 -8.15
N GLU A 42 7.37 3.17 -8.90
CA GLU A 42 8.32 3.18 -10.01
C GLU A 42 9.65 3.81 -9.56
N TYR A 43 10.72 3.42 -10.23
CA TYR A 43 11.94 4.20 -10.25
C TYR A 43 11.82 5.31 -11.29
N LEU A 44 12.31 6.48 -10.91
CA LEU A 44 12.58 7.59 -11.80
C LEU A 44 14.09 7.75 -11.91
N GLN A 45 14.61 8.05 -13.10
CA GLN A 45 16.02 8.20 -13.37
C GLN A 45 16.32 9.60 -13.89
N CYS A 46 17.37 10.21 -13.36
CA CYS A 46 17.82 11.51 -13.86
C CYS A 46 18.60 11.34 -15.15
N THR A 47 18.30 12.15 -16.16
CA THR A 47 18.98 12.08 -17.47
C THR A 47 20.42 12.62 -17.46
N ASP A 48 20.87 13.20 -16.35
CA ASP A 48 22.17 13.88 -16.23
C ASP A 48 23.12 13.17 -15.27
N CYS A 49 22.68 12.93 -14.02
CA CYS A 49 23.50 12.23 -13.02
C CYS A 49 23.26 10.71 -12.94
N ASP A 50 22.37 10.16 -13.78
CA ASP A 50 22.01 8.74 -13.88
C ASP A 50 21.43 8.08 -12.60
N ARG A 51 21.36 8.82 -11.49
CA ARG A 51 20.82 8.34 -10.22
C ARG A 51 19.33 8.07 -10.31
N LYS A 52 18.91 7.01 -9.61
CA LYS A 52 17.51 6.60 -9.47
C LYS A 52 16.92 7.11 -8.18
N VAL A 53 15.67 7.54 -8.24
CA VAL A 53 14.84 7.93 -7.09
C VAL A 53 13.51 7.21 -7.17
N ILE A 54 12.91 6.89 -6.03
CA ILE A 54 11.60 6.23 -5.98
C ILE A 54 10.53 7.29 -6.19
N SER A 55 9.54 7.04 -7.05
CA SER A 55 8.47 8.02 -7.34
C SER A 55 7.62 8.40 -6.12
N TRP A 56 7.63 7.56 -5.08
CA TRP A 56 6.97 7.81 -3.79
C TRP A 56 7.86 8.52 -2.76
N SER A 57 9.09 8.91 -3.12
CA SER A 57 9.93 9.62 -2.16
C SER A 57 9.35 10.99 -1.83
N HIS A 58 9.58 11.46 -0.61
CA HIS A 58 9.08 12.76 -0.16
C HIS A 58 9.54 13.91 -1.10
N ASP A 59 10.78 13.85 -1.58
CA ASP A 59 11.34 14.87 -2.47
C ASP A 59 10.68 14.89 -3.86
N ILE A 60 10.06 13.79 -4.29
CA ILE A 60 9.23 13.74 -5.50
C ILE A 60 7.83 14.26 -5.20
N LEU A 61 7.18 13.75 -4.14
CA LEU A 61 5.81 14.16 -3.79
C LEU A 61 5.70 15.65 -3.45
N SER A 62 6.76 16.23 -2.88
CA SER A 62 6.82 17.67 -2.56
C SER A 62 6.82 18.59 -3.79
N GLN A 63 7.17 18.08 -4.98
CA GLN A 63 7.13 18.84 -6.24
C GLN A 63 5.70 18.96 -6.80
N LEU A 64 4.80 18.07 -6.39
CA LEU A 64 3.41 18.06 -6.83
C LEU A 64 2.63 19.21 -6.18
N ASP A 65 1.59 19.70 -6.83
CA ASP A 65 0.60 20.54 -6.16
C ASP A 65 -0.25 19.73 -5.18
N VAL A 66 -0.99 20.43 -4.31
CA VAL A 66 -1.81 19.82 -3.26
C VAL A 66 -2.83 18.83 -3.83
N GLY A 67 -3.43 19.12 -4.99
CA GLY A 67 -4.46 18.28 -5.59
C GLY A 67 -3.92 16.93 -6.08
N HIS A 68 -2.68 16.87 -6.53
CA HIS A 68 -2.02 15.62 -6.87
C HIS A 68 -1.48 14.90 -5.62
N ARG A 69 -0.95 15.63 -4.61
CA ARG A 69 -0.45 15.00 -3.37
C ARG A 69 -1.52 14.21 -2.62
N VAL A 70 -2.76 14.69 -2.59
CA VAL A 70 -3.86 13.99 -1.89
C VAL A 70 -4.25 12.66 -2.53
N GLN A 71 -3.79 12.38 -3.76
CA GLN A 71 -4.03 11.11 -4.44
C GLN A 71 -3.04 10.01 -4.02
N PHE A 72 -2.08 10.32 -3.13
CA PHE A 72 -1.15 9.37 -2.54
C PHE A 72 -1.70 8.94 -1.17
N PRO A 73 -2.34 7.75 -1.06
CA PRO A 73 -3.13 7.39 0.10
C PRO A 73 -2.30 6.94 1.30
N CYS A 74 -0.99 6.80 1.17
CA CYS A 74 -0.14 6.25 2.22
C CYS A 74 1.21 6.94 2.36
N ILE A 75 1.75 6.88 3.57
CA ILE A 75 3.12 7.31 3.87
C ILE A 75 4.03 6.09 3.85
N LEU A 76 5.12 6.20 3.11
CA LEU A 76 6.18 5.21 3.07
C LEU A 76 7.45 5.74 3.73
N THR A 77 8.06 4.87 4.53
CA THR A 77 9.40 5.05 5.09
C THR A 77 10.33 3.99 4.48
N ALA A 78 11.61 3.98 4.89
CA ALA A 78 12.56 2.97 4.41
C ALA A 78 12.12 1.52 4.68
N MET A 79 11.39 1.30 5.78
CA MET A 79 11.00 -0.04 6.24
C MET A 79 9.50 -0.28 6.33
N LEU A 80 8.70 0.76 6.58
CA LEU A 80 7.28 0.64 6.92
C LEU A 80 6.41 1.50 5.99
N ALA A 81 5.16 1.08 5.80
CA ALA A 81 4.16 1.84 5.07
C ALA A 81 2.81 1.82 5.81
N CYS A 82 2.14 2.97 5.85
CA CYS A 82 0.90 3.14 6.59
C CYS A 82 -0.07 4.03 5.81
N ASP A 83 -1.33 3.60 5.73
CA ASP A 83 -2.39 4.37 5.09
C ASP A 83 -2.69 5.65 5.87
N MET A 84 -3.00 6.72 5.15
CA MET A 84 -3.32 8.01 5.73
C MET A 84 -4.55 7.93 6.63
N GLN A 85 -5.51 7.03 6.36
CA GLN A 85 -6.68 6.83 7.22
C GLN A 85 -6.28 6.34 8.62
N VAL A 86 -5.28 5.47 8.72
CA VAL A 86 -4.73 5.04 10.02
C VAL A 86 -4.07 6.21 10.75
N ILE A 87 -3.34 7.06 10.01
CA ILE A 87 -2.71 8.26 10.57
C ILE A 87 -3.76 9.26 11.05
N LEU A 88 -4.87 9.41 10.33
CA LEU A 88 -5.97 10.30 10.72
C LEU A 88 -6.63 9.86 12.03
N LEU A 89 -6.61 8.57 12.38
CA LEU A 89 -7.05 8.10 13.70
C LEU A 89 -6.21 8.70 14.85
N LEU A 90 -4.95 9.07 14.60
CA LEU A 90 -4.07 9.74 15.57
C LEU A 90 -4.32 11.25 15.68
N ARG A 91 -5.15 11.85 14.81
CA ARG A 91 -5.34 13.32 14.77
C ARG A 91 -5.98 13.87 16.04
N ASN A 92 -6.88 13.10 16.67
CA ASN A 92 -7.49 13.46 17.95
C ASN A 92 -6.54 13.08 19.10
N ARG A 93 -5.50 13.88 19.33
CA ARG A 93 -4.54 13.69 20.43
C ARG A 93 -5.19 14.06 21.77
N GLY A 94 -5.95 13.13 22.35
CA GLY A 94 -6.49 13.22 23.70
C GLY A 94 -5.88 12.16 24.63
N LEU A 95 -6.06 12.34 25.94
CA LEU A 95 -5.79 11.31 26.94
C LEU A 95 -6.58 10.04 26.57
N GLY A 96 -5.88 8.98 26.18
CA GLY A 96 -6.49 7.71 25.76
C GLY A 96 -6.56 7.46 24.26
N ASN A 97 -5.91 8.26 23.39
CA ASN A 97 -5.71 7.96 21.97
C ASN A 97 -4.21 7.83 21.62
N SER A 98 -3.57 6.78 22.16
CA SER A 98 -2.18 6.45 21.87
C SER A 98 -2.06 5.57 20.63
N SER A 99 -0.87 5.56 20.02
CA SER A 99 -0.52 4.64 18.92
C SER A 99 -0.74 3.18 19.29
N SER A 100 -0.39 2.77 20.52
CA SER A 100 -0.62 1.40 21.00
C SER A 100 -2.10 1.02 21.07
N LYS A 101 -2.98 1.96 21.41
CA LYS A 101 -4.42 1.70 21.42
C LYS A 101 -4.98 1.55 20.01
N ILE A 102 -4.52 2.39 19.08
CA ILE A 102 -4.90 2.26 17.67
C ILE A 102 -4.39 0.94 17.11
N GLN A 103 -3.16 0.55 17.42
CA GLN A 103 -2.62 -0.76 17.02
C GLN A 103 -3.52 -1.90 17.50
N LYS A 104 -3.86 -1.96 18.80
CA LYS A 104 -4.78 -2.99 19.32
C LYS A 104 -6.13 -3.00 18.61
N LYS A 105 -6.69 -1.81 18.36
CA LYS A 105 -7.95 -1.67 17.62
C LYS A 105 -7.82 -2.24 16.20
N LEU A 106 -6.74 -1.94 15.50
CA LEU A 106 -6.49 -2.47 14.16
C LEU A 106 -6.33 -3.99 14.19
N GLU A 107 -5.59 -4.54 15.16
CA GLU A 107 -5.41 -5.97 15.34
C GLU A 107 -6.75 -6.69 15.57
N GLU A 108 -7.62 -6.14 16.42
CA GLU A 108 -8.98 -6.65 16.65
C GLU A 108 -9.82 -6.63 15.36
N GLN A 109 -9.83 -5.49 14.65
CA GLN A 109 -10.57 -5.34 13.40
C GLN A 109 -10.08 -6.28 12.31
N HIS A 110 -8.76 -6.43 12.17
CA HIS A 110 -8.14 -7.32 11.19
C HIS A 110 -8.43 -8.78 11.53
N SER A 111 -8.39 -9.14 12.82
CA SER A 111 -8.74 -10.48 13.29
C SER A 111 -10.20 -10.82 12.98
N GLU A 112 -11.13 -9.90 13.24
CA GLU A 112 -12.55 -10.09 12.91
C GLU A 112 -12.76 -10.25 11.40
N ALA A 113 -12.12 -9.40 10.59
CA ALA A 113 -12.19 -9.50 9.13
C ALA A 113 -11.62 -10.82 8.62
N HIS A 114 -10.54 -11.31 9.21
CA HIS A 114 -9.95 -12.60 8.88
C HIS A 114 -10.87 -13.77 9.25
N LEU A 115 -11.46 -13.76 10.45
CA LEU A 115 -12.41 -14.79 10.89
C LEU A 115 -13.64 -14.88 9.97
N LYS A 116 -14.17 -13.75 9.50
CA LYS A 116 -15.28 -13.72 8.52
C LYS A 116 -14.87 -14.39 7.20
N LYS A 117 -13.67 -14.08 6.69
CA LYS A 117 -13.14 -14.72 5.47
C LYS A 117 -12.93 -16.23 5.66
N GLN A 118 -12.42 -16.64 6.81
CA GLN A 118 -12.27 -18.06 7.13
C GLN A 118 -13.64 -18.77 7.16
N LEU A 119 -14.65 -18.18 7.80
CA LEU A 119 -15.99 -18.76 7.86
C LEU A 119 -16.58 -18.95 6.46
N HIS A 120 -16.46 -17.96 5.58
CA HIS A 120 -16.88 -18.09 4.18
C HIS A 120 -16.14 -19.21 3.46
N TYR A 121 -14.80 -19.24 3.56
CA TYR A 121 -13.99 -20.28 2.96
C TYR A 121 -14.39 -21.69 3.45
N LEU A 122 -14.62 -21.86 4.76
CA LEU A 122 -15.03 -23.15 5.33
C LEU A 122 -16.43 -23.56 4.89
N ASN A 123 -17.36 -22.60 4.78
CA ASN A 123 -18.69 -22.87 4.23
C ASN A 123 -18.62 -23.30 2.76
N ASP A 124 -17.80 -22.64 1.95
CA ASP A 124 -17.59 -23.01 0.55
C ASP A 124 -16.96 -24.41 0.45
N CYS A 125 -15.92 -24.68 1.23
CA CYS A 125 -15.29 -26.01 1.31
C CYS A 125 -16.29 -27.12 1.66
N LYS A 126 -17.18 -26.84 2.63
CA LYS A 126 -18.26 -27.78 3.00
C LYS A 126 -19.22 -27.99 1.83
N GLY A 127 -19.66 -26.92 1.19
CA GLY A 127 -20.51 -26.97 0.01
C GLY A 127 -19.90 -27.81 -1.12
N PHE A 128 -18.62 -27.60 -1.43
CA PHE A 128 -17.89 -28.42 -2.39
C PHE A 128 -17.79 -29.89 -1.96
N SER A 129 -17.48 -30.16 -0.68
CA SER A 129 -17.42 -31.54 -0.17
C SER A 129 -18.75 -32.27 -0.31
N ASP A 130 -19.87 -31.61 0.00
CA ASP A 130 -21.20 -32.20 -0.11
C ASP A 130 -21.64 -32.37 -1.58
N ALA A 131 -21.27 -31.42 -2.45
CA ALA A 131 -21.47 -31.55 -3.90
C ALA A 131 -20.65 -32.71 -4.50
N MET A 132 -19.43 -32.94 -4.03
CA MET A 132 -18.63 -34.10 -4.42
C MET A 132 -19.28 -35.42 -3.99
N LYS A 133 -19.78 -35.51 -2.76
CA LYS A 133 -20.47 -36.73 -2.25
C LYS A 133 -21.73 -37.06 -3.04
N THR A 134 -22.43 -36.05 -3.53
CA THR A 134 -23.66 -36.19 -4.34
C THR A 134 -23.38 -36.37 -5.84
N GLY A 135 -22.10 -36.37 -6.26
CA GLY A 135 -21.71 -36.54 -7.65
C GLY A 135 -21.93 -35.32 -8.55
N LEU A 136 -22.24 -34.15 -7.96
CA LEU A 136 -22.44 -32.89 -8.70
C LEU A 136 -21.11 -32.26 -9.16
N VAL A 137 -20.00 -32.56 -8.47
CA VAL A 137 -18.66 -32.07 -8.81
C VAL A 137 -17.70 -33.25 -8.83
N VAL A 138 -16.90 -33.37 -9.90
CA VAL A 138 -15.93 -34.45 -10.08
C VAL A 138 -14.53 -33.96 -9.70
N ASN A 139 -13.72 -34.82 -9.09
CA ASN A 139 -12.33 -34.49 -8.79
C ASN A 139 -11.52 -34.46 -10.10
N ILE A 140 -11.11 -33.26 -10.54
CA ILE A 140 -10.24 -33.09 -11.70
C ILE A 140 -8.81 -33.03 -11.16
N ALA A 141 -8.10 -34.16 -11.28
CA ALA A 141 -6.65 -34.18 -11.07
C ALA A 141 -5.99 -33.52 -12.30
N PHE A 142 -5.18 -32.49 -12.07
CA PHE A 142 -4.30 -31.89 -13.08
C PHE A 142 -2.96 -32.63 -13.12
#